data_AF-A0AAD0YXN3-F1
#
_entry.id   AF-A0AAD0YXN3-F1
#
_cell.length_a   1.000
_cell.length_b   1.000
_cell.length_c   1.000
_cell.angle_alpha   90.00
_cell.angle_beta   90.00
_cell.angle_gamma   90.00
#
_symmetry.space_group_name_H-M   'P 1'
#
loop_
_entity.id
_entity.type
_entity.pdbx_description
1 polymer ?
#
loop_
_entity_poly.entity_id
_entity_poly.type
_entity_poly.pdbx_seq_one_letter_code
_entity_poly.pdbx_strand_id
1 'polypeptide(L)'
;MKSLEELQNLLLLEITQNINNIEVVHHIDYYNEIMGDTSILLTSILEEHLLENKNWDKNKWLDDCLLSNVKLLSNNGFSINGIMIWGRNDTLEEWTEPFYFEARTSNGQNQYEFLFGDLDNSEISYEEFKIDRKYWSYKIRHWRYKFSRSFKITVL
;
A
#
# COMPACT_ATOMS: atom_id res chain seq x y z
N MET A 1 0.98 0.46 -20.05
CA MET A 1 1.09 0.64 -18.59
C MET A 1 1.78 1.96 -18.32
N LYS A 2 1.38 2.68 -17.27
CA LYS A 2 2.10 3.87 -16.81
C LYS A 2 3.46 3.46 -16.26
N SER A 3 4.45 4.33 -16.35
CA SER A 3 5.75 4.08 -15.72
C SER A 3 5.64 4.17 -14.20
N LEU A 4 6.56 3.54 -13.48
CA LEU A 4 6.65 3.66 -12.02
C LEU A 4 6.76 5.13 -11.56
N GLU A 5 7.44 5.99 -12.33
CA GLU A 5 7.53 7.43 -12.04
C GLU A 5 6.17 8.13 -12.21
N GLU A 6 5.42 7.81 -13.27
CA GLU A 6 4.07 8.35 -13.49
C GLU A 6 3.12 7.92 -12.37
N LEU A 7 3.17 6.65 -11.95
CA LEU A 7 2.36 6.14 -10.84
C LEU A 7 2.68 6.87 -9.53
N GLN A 8 3.96 7.12 -9.25
CA GLN A 8 4.39 7.85 -8.05
C GLN A 8 3.88 9.30 -8.03
N ASN A 9 3.94 9.99 -9.17
CA ASN A 9 3.42 11.35 -9.27
C ASN A 9 1.90 11.41 -9.10
N LEU A 10 1.17 10.43 -9.67
CA LEU A 10 -0.27 10.30 -9.48
C LEU A 10 -0.63 10.01 -8.02
N LEU A 11 0.08 9.11 -7.36
CA LEU A 11 -0.15 8.79 -5.94
C LEU A 11 0.00 10.03 -5.06
N LEU A 12 1.05 10.82 -5.25
CA LEU A 12 1.25 12.04 -4.47
C LEU A 12 0.14 13.06 -4.70
N LEU A 13 -0.30 13.22 -5.95
CA LEU A 13 -1.40 14.14 -6.28
C LEU A 13 -2.69 13.69 -5.60
N GLU A 14 -3.04 12.41 -5.74
CA GLU A 14 -4.26 11.82 -5.19
C GLU A 14 -4.31 11.96 -3.67
N ILE A 15 -3.21 11.64 -2.99
CA ILE A 15 -3.12 11.77 -1.53
C ILE A 15 -3.21 13.22 -1.12
N THR A 16 -2.51 14.14 -1.79
CA THR A 16 -2.55 15.57 -1.44
C THR A 16 -3.96 16.14 -1.55
N GLN A 17 -4.74 15.69 -2.55
CA GLN A 17 -6.11 16.14 -2.76
C GLN A 17 -7.07 15.60 -1.69
N ASN A 18 -6.85 14.38 -1.21
CA ASN A 18 -7.80 13.67 -0.35
C ASN A 18 -7.44 13.66 1.14
N ILE A 19 -6.17 13.88 1.50
CA ILE A 19 -5.70 13.64 2.88
C ILE A 19 -6.34 14.56 3.91
N ASN A 20 -6.81 15.75 3.54
CA ASN A 20 -7.52 16.63 4.47
C ASN A 20 -8.94 16.11 4.81
N ASN A 21 -9.49 15.19 4.01
CA ASN A 21 -10.80 14.60 4.27
C ASN A 21 -10.76 13.60 5.44
N ILE A 22 -9.57 13.12 5.84
CA ILE A 22 -9.44 12.12 6.90
C ILE A 22 -9.83 12.64 8.29
N GLU A 23 -9.68 13.95 8.54
CA GLU A 23 -9.98 14.56 9.85
C GLU A 23 -11.48 14.72 10.10
N VAL A 24 -12.28 14.66 9.03
CA VAL A 24 -13.72 14.96 9.08
C VAL A 24 -14.54 13.73 9.44
N VAL A 25 -13.99 12.52 9.27
CA VAL A 25 -14.78 11.30 9.41
C VAL A 25 -14.51 10.56 10.70
N HIS A 26 -15.58 10.31 11.45
CA HIS A 26 -15.58 9.45 12.62
C HIS A 26 -16.11 8.06 12.26
N HIS A 27 -15.42 7.01 12.71
CA HIS A 27 -15.80 5.60 12.56
C HIS A 27 -15.83 5.04 11.13
N ILE A 28 -14.67 5.02 10.47
CA ILE A 28 -14.46 4.23 9.24
C ILE A 28 -13.51 3.05 9.54
N ASP A 29 -13.85 1.87 9.03
CA ASP A 29 -12.97 0.69 9.08
C ASP A 29 -11.85 0.77 8.01
N TYR A 30 -12.14 1.33 6.82
CA TYR A 30 -11.19 1.51 5.72
C TYR A 30 -11.33 2.85 4.99
N TYR A 31 -10.22 3.55 4.82
CA TYR A 31 -10.13 4.88 4.21
C TYR A 31 -10.33 4.90 2.67
N ASN A 32 -10.56 3.75 2.04
CA ASN A 32 -10.69 3.62 0.58
C ASN A 32 -11.67 4.63 -0.03
N GLU A 33 -12.87 4.79 0.55
CA GLU A 33 -13.92 5.68 0.01
C GLU A 33 -13.53 7.16 0.01
N ILE A 34 -12.63 7.57 0.91
CA ILE A 34 -12.24 8.98 1.07
C ILE A 34 -10.88 9.29 0.47
N MET A 35 -10.09 8.27 0.14
CA MET A 35 -8.73 8.41 -0.43
C MET A 35 -8.70 8.25 -1.95
N GLY A 36 -9.87 8.21 -2.61
CA GLY A 36 -9.98 8.12 -4.07
C GLY A 36 -9.22 6.93 -4.64
N ASP A 37 -8.40 7.17 -5.67
CA ASP A 37 -7.66 6.12 -6.38
C ASP A 37 -6.40 5.64 -5.63
N THR A 38 -6.20 6.06 -4.38
CA THR A 38 -4.98 5.75 -3.61
C THR A 38 -4.73 4.25 -3.50
N SER A 39 -5.77 3.41 -3.31
CA SER A 39 -5.59 1.97 -3.17
C SER A 39 -5.04 1.33 -4.45
N ILE A 40 -5.62 1.67 -5.60
CA ILE A 40 -5.19 1.22 -6.92
C ILE A 40 -3.75 1.64 -7.21
N LEU A 41 -3.40 2.89 -6.90
CA LEU A 41 -2.06 3.44 -7.13
C LEU A 41 -1.01 2.77 -6.25
N LEU A 42 -1.31 2.51 -4.97
CA LEU A 42 -0.42 1.78 -4.06
C LEU A 42 -0.19 0.35 -4.54
N THR A 43 -1.26 -0.35 -4.93
CA THR A 43 -1.18 -1.72 -5.47
C THR A 43 -0.31 -1.77 -6.72
N SER A 44 -0.54 -0.84 -7.66
CA SER A 44 0.23 -0.75 -8.90
C SER A 44 1.71 -0.46 -8.67
N ILE A 45 2.04 0.45 -7.75
CA ILE A 45 3.43 0.76 -7.39
C ILE A 45 4.13 -0.44 -6.76
N LEU A 46 3.44 -1.16 -5.86
CA LEU A 46 3.99 -2.35 -5.24
C LEU A 46 4.22 -3.46 -6.27
N GLU A 47 3.29 -3.67 -7.19
CA GLU A 47 3.41 -4.67 -8.25
C GLU A 47 4.68 -4.43 -9.09
N GLU A 48 4.93 -3.20 -9.52
CA GLU A 48 6.15 -2.84 -10.27
C GLU A 48 7.42 -3.24 -9.51
N HIS A 49 7.49 -2.99 -8.20
CA HIS A 49 8.63 -3.40 -7.38
C HIS A 49 8.75 -4.91 -7.23
N LEU A 50 7.63 -5.61 -7.08
CA LEU A 50 7.60 -7.06 -6.93
C LEU A 50 8.02 -7.77 -8.22
N LEU A 51 7.60 -7.28 -9.38
CA LEU A 51 8.01 -7.82 -10.68
C LEU A 51 9.53 -7.71 -10.92
N GLU A 52 10.18 -6.68 -10.37
CA GLU A 52 11.64 -6.55 -10.38
C GLU A 52 12.35 -7.43 -9.32
N ASN A 53 11.61 -7.93 -8.31
CA ASN A 53 12.17 -8.70 -7.21
C ASN A 53 12.29 -10.19 -7.55
N LYS A 54 13.51 -10.73 -7.50
CA LYS A 54 13.79 -12.15 -7.81
C LYS A 54 13.12 -13.16 -6.87
N ASN A 55 12.76 -12.73 -5.66
CA ASN A 55 12.11 -13.58 -4.67
C ASN A 55 10.58 -13.48 -4.71
N TRP A 56 10.02 -12.70 -5.65
CA TRP A 56 8.58 -12.69 -5.89
C TRP A 56 8.21 -13.88 -6.77
N ASP A 57 7.15 -14.59 -6.37
CA ASP A 57 6.59 -15.66 -7.19
C ASP A 57 5.80 -15.03 -8.35
N LYS A 58 6.26 -15.25 -9.57
CA LYS A 58 5.66 -14.71 -10.79
C LYS A 58 4.25 -15.23 -11.07
N ASN A 59 3.81 -16.27 -10.35
CA ASN A 59 2.44 -16.74 -10.42
C ASN A 59 1.49 -15.95 -9.50
N LYS A 60 2.00 -15.03 -8.68
CA LYS A 60 1.19 -14.16 -7.83
C LYS A 60 0.93 -12.82 -8.51
N TRP A 61 -0.26 -12.29 -8.30
CA TRP A 61 -0.71 -10.98 -8.78
C TRP A 61 -1.36 -10.20 -7.62
N LEU A 62 -1.37 -8.87 -7.68
CA LEU A 62 -2.03 -8.03 -6.69
C LEU A 62 -3.39 -7.53 -7.24
N ASP A 63 -4.41 -7.46 -6.39
CA ASP A 63 -5.76 -7.02 -6.78
C ASP A 63 -5.99 -5.54 -6.39
N ASP A 64 -6.22 -5.33 -5.10
CA ASP A 64 -6.47 -4.04 -4.47
C ASP A 64 -5.94 -4.07 -3.04
N CYS A 65 -6.08 -2.97 -2.31
CA CYS A 65 -5.71 -2.91 -0.91
C CYS A 65 -6.74 -2.16 -0.07
N LEU A 66 -6.86 -2.58 1.19
CA LEU A 66 -7.70 -1.95 2.19
C LEU A 66 -6.86 -1.01 3.04
N LEU A 67 -7.21 0.28 3.05
CA LEU A 67 -6.49 1.34 3.72
C LEU A 67 -6.96 1.43 5.18
N SER A 68 -6.35 0.69 6.10
CA SER A 68 -6.83 0.61 7.49
C SER A 68 -6.44 1.81 8.36
N ASN A 69 -5.41 2.56 7.96
CA ASN A 69 -4.98 3.75 8.69
C ASN A 69 -4.20 4.69 7.78
N VAL A 70 -4.57 5.96 7.80
CA VAL A 70 -3.86 7.04 7.09
C VAL A 70 -3.49 8.11 8.11
N LYS A 71 -2.23 8.53 8.14
CA LYS A 71 -1.73 9.52 9.09
C LYS A 71 -0.86 10.56 8.40
N LEU A 72 -1.13 11.82 8.70
CA LEU A 72 -0.19 12.91 8.49
C LEU A 72 0.95 12.82 9.51
N LEU A 73 2.17 12.97 9.03
CA LEU A 73 3.38 12.98 9.84
C LEU A 73 3.85 14.42 10.04
N SER A 74 4.50 14.71 11.16
CA SER A 74 4.96 16.07 11.51
C SER A 74 6.03 16.65 10.57
N ASN A 75 6.58 15.84 9.67
CA ASN A 75 7.64 16.20 8.72
C ASN A 75 7.11 16.48 7.30
N ASN A 76 5.85 16.92 7.17
CA ASN A 76 5.15 17.03 5.88
C ASN A 76 5.14 15.71 5.08
N GLY A 77 5.17 14.59 5.81
CA GLY A 77 5.01 13.26 5.25
C GLY A 77 3.63 12.71 5.56
N PHE A 78 3.38 11.52 5.04
CA PHE A 78 2.23 10.73 5.41
C PHE A 78 2.62 9.26 5.48
N SER A 79 1.82 8.50 6.23
CA SER A 79 1.91 7.05 6.27
C SER A 79 0.54 6.42 6.06
N ILE A 80 0.55 5.28 5.38
CA ILE A 80 -0.61 4.45 5.12
C ILE A 80 -0.27 3.04 5.57
N ASN A 81 -1.09 2.50 6.46
CA ASN A 81 -1.06 1.08 6.79
C ASN A 81 -2.31 0.44 6.22
N GLY A 82 -2.20 -0.81 5.81
CA GLY A 82 -3.33 -1.51 5.26
C GLY A 82 -3.08 -2.99 5.04
N ILE A 83 -4.00 -3.57 4.30
CA ILE A 83 -4.01 -4.98 3.92
C ILE A 83 -4.04 -5.05 2.40
N MET A 84 -3.04 -5.69 1.81
CA MET A 84 -2.97 -5.94 0.38
C MET A 84 -3.71 -7.25 0.09
N ILE A 85 -4.54 -7.24 -0.94
CA ILE A 85 -5.24 -8.42 -1.46
C ILE A 85 -4.46 -8.88 -2.69
N TRP A 86 -4.18 -10.17 -2.75
CA TRP A 86 -3.40 -10.77 -3.82
C TRP A 86 -3.93 -12.16 -4.15
N GLY A 87 -3.70 -12.61 -5.38
CA GLY A 87 -4.12 -13.92 -5.84
C GLY A 87 -3.01 -14.68 -6.55
N ARG A 88 -3.35 -15.87 -7.05
CA ARG A 88 -2.46 -16.68 -7.87
C ARG A 88 -3.11 -16.93 -9.22
N ASN A 89 -2.29 -17.14 -10.25
CA ASN A 89 -2.77 -17.59 -11.54
C ASN A 89 -3.47 -18.95 -11.38
N ASP A 90 -4.46 -19.19 -12.24
CA ASP A 90 -5.22 -20.45 -12.32
C ASP A 90 -6.11 -20.77 -11.10
N THR A 91 -6.35 -19.79 -10.22
CA THR A 91 -7.25 -19.92 -9.07
C THR A 91 -8.10 -18.65 -8.90
N LEU A 92 -9.29 -18.82 -8.30
CA LEU A 92 -10.17 -17.72 -7.89
C LEU A 92 -9.99 -17.34 -6.42
N GLU A 93 -9.08 -18.01 -5.71
CA GLU A 93 -8.76 -17.74 -4.32
C GLU A 93 -7.89 -16.49 -4.20
N GLU A 94 -8.19 -15.70 -3.17
CA GLU A 94 -7.47 -14.49 -2.79
C GLU A 94 -6.93 -14.65 -1.37
N TRP A 95 -5.78 -14.01 -1.14
CA TRP A 95 -5.10 -13.97 0.14
C TRP A 95 -4.84 -12.54 0.54
N THR A 96 -4.56 -12.37 1.82
CA THR A 96 -4.24 -11.08 2.40
C THR A 96 -2.87 -11.10 3.06
N GLU A 97 -2.14 -10.01 2.90
CA GLU A 97 -0.92 -9.75 3.64
C GLU A 97 -0.87 -8.26 4.04
N PRO A 98 -0.23 -7.91 5.18
CA PRO A 98 -0.13 -6.53 5.60
C PRO A 98 0.79 -5.73 4.68
N PHE A 99 0.55 -4.43 4.60
CA PHE A 99 1.50 -3.48 4.01
C PHE A 99 1.66 -2.22 4.86
N TYR A 100 2.76 -1.51 4.62
CA TYR A 100 3.04 -0.17 5.10
C TYR A 100 3.64 0.67 3.98
N PHE A 101 3.15 1.89 3.84
CA PHE A 101 3.71 2.89 2.93
C PHE A 101 3.94 4.17 3.71
N GLU A 102 5.13 4.73 3.61
CA GLU A 102 5.44 6.05 4.15
C GLU A 102 6.11 6.87 3.08
N ALA A 103 5.63 8.10 2.87
CA ALA A 103 6.30 9.06 2.00
C ALA A 103 6.54 10.38 2.73
N ARG A 104 7.64 11.04 2.34
CA ARG A 104 8.02 12.36 2.84
C ARG A 104 8.73 13.15 1.76
N THR A 105 8.59 14.47 1.82
CA THR A 105 9.32 15.39 0.97
C THR A 105 10.44 16.05 1.77
N SER A 106 11.68 15.97 1.28
CA SER A 106 12.84 16.63 1.87
C SER A 106 13.69 17.26 0.78
N ASN A 107 14.02 18.55 0.91
CA ASN A 107 14.87 19.29 -0.03
C ASN A 107 14.42 19.19 -1.51
N GLY A 108 13.11 19.19 -1.76
CA GLY A 108 12.55 19.07 -3.12
C GLY A 108 12.66 17.67 -3.73
N GLN A 109 13.04 16.66 -2.94
CA GLN A 109 12.98 15.25 -3.31
C GLN A 109 11.91 14.55 -2.47
N ASN A 110 11.11 13.72 -3.14
CA ASN A 110 10.19 12.82 -2.47
C ASN A 110 10.91 11.51 -2.20
N GLN A 111 10.68 10.96 -1.03
CA GLN A 111 11.20 9.66 -0.62
C GLN A 111 10.03 8.83 -0.12
N TYR A 112 10.03 7.54 -0.43
CA TYR A 112 9.13 6.62 0.24
C TYR A 112 9.80 5.31 0.64
N GLU A 113 9.18 4.67 1.62
CA GLU A 113 9.38 3.30 1.99
C GLU A 113 8.08 2.53 1.77
N PHE A 114 8.18 1.37 1.11
CA PHE A 114 7.07 0.44 0.91
C PHE A 114 7.47 -0.91 1.51
N LEU A 115 6.74 -1.35 2.53
CA LEU A 115 6.93 -2.62 3.21
C LEU A 115 5.72 -3.51 2.94
N PHE A 116 5.96 -4.77 2.60
CA PHE A 116 4.90 -5.70 2.24
C PHE A 116 5.21 -7.13 2.70
N GLY A 117 4.17 -7.81 3.18
CA GLY A 117 4.21 -9.22 3.55
C GLY A 117 4.89 -9.47 4.90
N ASP A 118 4.50 -10.55 5.56
CA ASP A 118 5.06 -10.95 6.85
C ASP A 118 5.91 -12.22 6.69
N LEU A 119 7.11 -12.22 7.25
CA LEU A 119 8.04 -13.33 7.17
C LEU A 119 7.68 -14.45 8.16
N ASP A 120 7.11 -14.08 9.31
CA ASP A 120 6.91 -14.97 10.44
C ASP A 120 5.48 -15.53 10.50
N ASN A 121 4.55 -14.86 9.82
CA ASN A 121 3.14 -15.23 9.79
C ASN A 121 2.74 -15.61 8.37
N SER A 122 2.08 -16.75 8.23
CA SER A 122 1.49 -17.18 6.96
C SER A 122 0.41 -16.20 6.49
N GLU A 123 0.29 -16.06 5.17
CA GLU A 123 -0.87 -15.44 4.56
C GLU A 123 -2.16 -16.14 5.02
N ILE A 124 -3.26 -15.39 5.04
CA ILE A 124 -4.59 -15.97 5.25
C ILE A 124 -5.46 -15.67 4.04
N SER A 125 -6.44 -16.55 3.77
CA SER A 125 -7.39 -16.29 2.71
C SER A 125 -8.20 -15.03 2.98
N TYR A 126 -8.70 -14.38 1.91
CA TYR A 126 -9.59 -13.24 2.05
C TYR A 126 -10.90 -13.61 2.76
N GLU A 127 -11.40 -14.83 2.58
CA GLU A 127 -12.59 -15.32 3.27
C GLU A 127 -12.38 -15.49 4.79
N GLU A 128 -11.22 -15.97 5.23
CA GLU A 128 -10.86 -15.98 6.65
C GLU A 128 -10.70 -14.55 7.20
N PHE A 129 -10.04 -13.68 6.43
CA PHE A 129 -9.85 -12.28 6.82
C PHE A 129 -11.18 -11.54 6.97
N LYS A 130 -12.16 -11.80 6.11
CA LYS A 130 -13.52 -11.22 6.21
C LYS A 130 -14.20 -11.53 7.54
N ILE A 131 -13.94 -12.72 8.10
CA ILE A 131 -14.50 -13.15 9.38
C ILE A 131 -13.75 -12.51 10.55
N ASP A 132 -12.41 -12.41 10.46
CA ASP A 132 -11.56 -11.74 11.45
C ASP A 132 -10.72 -10.62 10.83
N ARG A 133 -11.35 -9.44 10.67
CA ARG A 133 -10.69 -8.24 10.13
C ARG A 133 -9.53 -7.72 11.00
N LYS A 134 -9.37 -8.24 12.22
CA LYS A 134 -8.31 -7.85 13.16
C LYS A 134 -7.13 -8.82 13.19
N TYR A 135 -7.15 -9.88 12.37
CA TYR A 135 -6.10 -10.90 12.32
C TYR A 135 -4.68 -10.31 12.25
N TRP A 136 -4.52 -9.26 11.44
CA TRP A 136 -3.24 -8.57 11.21
C TRP A 136 -2.91 -7.45 12.22
N SER A 137 -3.80 -7.12 13.14
CA SER A 137 -3.68 -5.93 14.01
C SER A 137 -2.74 -6.14 15.21
N TYR A 138 -2.58 -7.36 15.70
CA TYR A 138 -1.86 -7.65 16.95
C TYR A 138 -0.48 -8.28 16.77
N LYS A 139 -0.05 -8.48 15.52
CA LYS A 139 1.19 -9.18 15.19
C LYS A 139 2.34 -8.18 15.10
N ILE A 140 3.48 -8.51 15.70
CA ILE A 140 4.74 -7.83 15.43
C ILE A 140 5.16 -8.21 14.01
N ARG A 141 5.34 -7.21 13.15
CA ARG A 141 5.58 -7.43 11.73
C ARG A 141 7.05 -7.58 11.41
N HIS A 142 7.42 -8.71 10.80
CA HIS A 142 8.73 -8.89 10.19
C HIS A 142 8.59 -8.84 8.68
N TRP A 143 8.82 -7.67 8.10
CA TRP A 143 8.53 -7.41 6.70
C TRP A 143 9.36 -8.26 5.74
N ARG A 144 8.68 -9.02 4.89
CA ARG A 144 9.28 -9.89 3.87
C ARG A 144 9.90 -9.09 2.72
N TYR A 145 9.18 -8.07 2.24
CA TYR A 145 9.63 -7.18 1.18
C TYR A 145 9.78 -5.75 1.71
N LYS A 146 10.87 -5.09 1.31
CA LYS A 146 11.18 -3.71 1.68
C LYS A 146 11.73 -2.97 0.47
N PHE A 147 11.07 -1.89 0.08
CA PHE A 147 11.46 -1.06 -1.04
C PHE A 147 11.64 0.38 -0.57
N SER A 148 12.71 1.02 -1.02
CA SER A 148 12.94 2.44 -0.74
C SER A 148 13.34 3.14 -2.03
N ARG A 149 12.71 4.29 -2.29
CA ARG A 149 13.01 5.10 -3.49
C ARG A 149 13.03 6.58 -3.15
N SER A 150 13.83 7.30 -3.92
CA SER A 150 13.82 8.76 -3.98
C SER A 150 13.48 9.18 -5.41
N PHE A 151 12.58 10.15 -5.58
CA PHE A 151 12.15 10.66 -6.88
C PHE A 151 11.84 12.16 -6.81
N LYS A 152 11.79 12.81 -7.97
CA LYS A 152 11.36 14.20 -8.10
C LYS A 152 10.00 14.23 -8.77
N ILE A 153 9.19 15.23 -8.43
CA ILE A 153 7.97 15.48 -9.20
C ILE A 153 8.40 15.96 -10.58
N THR A 154 7.97 15.22 -11.59
CA THR A 154 8.05 15.66 -12.98
C THR A 154 6.68 16.23 -13.32
N VAL A 155 6.61 17.53 -13.59
CA VAL A 155 5.38 18.15 -14.07
C VAL A 155 5.13 17.56 -15.46
N LEU A 156 4.04 16.78 -15.58
CA LEU A 156 3.55 16.23 -16.84
C LEU A 156 2.92 17.33 -17.70
#